data_AF-A0A7H0VHA4-F1
#
_entry.id   AF-A0A7H0VHA4-F1
#
_cell.length_a   1.000
_cell.length_b   1.000
_cell.length_c   1.000
_cell.angle_alpha   90.00
_cell.angle_beta   90.00
_cell.angle_gamma   90.00
#
_symmetry.space_group_name_H-M   'P 1'
#
loop_
_entity.id
_entity.type
_entity.pdbx_description
1 polymer ?
#
loop_
_entity_poly.entity_id
_entity_poly.type
_entity_poly.pdbx_seq_one_letter_code
_entity_poly.pdbx_strand_id
1 'polypeptide(L)'
;MIILNVSFGIYAFLPQGWLFMITIILIECLGLSYLLTKKWYDGKAFKTAIFSNLISGIFGIVTSMILNGGWWLVVWFPWVSDNEVSGTKGFKWLAIFYAIAFVLTLLIEGLVNYLMLKKDYKKPQILLTTLIVNIISYVIGSLAMYSYSF
;
A
#
# COMPACT_ATOMS: atom_id res chain seq x y z
N MET A 1 10.11 24.67 4.84
CA MET A 1 9.37 23.41 4.64
C MET A 1 8.04 23.57 5.33
N ILE A 2 6.93 23.53 4.60
CA ILE A 2 5.62 23.43 5.24
C ILE A 2 5.50 21.97 5.66
N ILE A 3 5.45 21.75 6.97
CA ILE A 3 5.16 20.45 7.56
C ILE A 3 3.68 20.20 7.25
N LEU A 4 3.39 19.48 6.15
CA LEU A 4 2.03 19.08 5.77
C LEU A 4 1.47 18.23 6.91
N ASN A 5 0.53 18.65 7.74
CA ASN A 5 0.08 17.89 8.92
C ASN A 5 -0.78 16.64 8.53
N VAL A 6 -0.19 15.75 7.72
CA VAL A 6 -0.79 14.54 7.14
C VAL A 6 -1.39 13.73 8.28
N SER A 7 -2.71 13.85 8.44
CA SER A 7 -3.45 13.20 9.54
C SER A 7 -3.66 11.71 9.28
N PHE A 8 -2.66 11.05 8.69
CA PHE A 8 -2.62 9.60 8.50
C PHE A 8 -2.90 8.86 9.82
N GLY A 9 -2.33 9.35 10.92
CA GLY A 9 -2.58 8.78 12.24
C GLY A 9 -4.06 8.72 12.57
N ILE A 10 -4.84 9.76 12.27
CA ILE A 10 -6.25 9.78 12.66
C ILE A 10 -7.05 8.76 11.85
N TYR A 11 -6.85 8.67 10.53
CA TYR A 11 -7.65 7.76 9.69
C TYR A 11 -7.35 6.28 9.92
N ALA A 12 -6.07 5.91 10.16
CA ALA A 12 -5.69 4.53 10.50
C ALA A 12 -6.28 4.07 11.86
N PHE A 13 -6.62 5.00 12.75
CA PHE A 13 -7.30 4.71 14.02
C PHE A 13 -8.84 4.83 13.94
N LEU A 14 -9.39 5.23 12.79
CA LEU A 14 -10.83 5.27 12.55
C LEU A 14 -11.33 3.97 11.92
N PRO A 15 -12.54 3.48 12.27
CA PRO A 15 -13.13 2.27 11.69
C PRO A 15 -13.16 2.25 10.15
N GLN A 16 -13.34 3.42 9.53
CA GLN A 16 -13.34 3.58 8.07
C GLN A 16 -11.97 3.27 7.45
N GLY A 17 -10.88 3.67 8.10
CA GLY A 17 -9.53 3.33 7.66
C GLY A 17 -9.27 1.83 7.72
N TRP A 18 -9.75 1.15 8.77
CA TRP A 18 -9.66 -0.32 8.87
C TRP A 18 -10.45 -1.02 7.77
N LEU A 19 -11.68 -0.60 7.49
CA LEU A 19 -12.49 -1.17 6.41
C LEU A 19 -11.83 -0.98 5.04
N PHE A 20 -11.25 0.19 4.81
CA PHE A 20 -10.49 0.46 3.59
C PHE A 20 -9.25 -0.43 3.48
N MET A 21 -8.41 -0.50 4.52
CA MET A 21 -7.22 -1.36 4.52
C MET A 21 -7.59 -2.82 4.28
N ILE A 22 -8.62 -3.34 4.95
CA ILE A 22 -9.11 -4.71 4.74
C ILE A 22 -9.55 -4.90 3.28
N THR A 23 -10.26 -3.93 2.70
CA THR A 23 -10.72 -3.99 1.31
C THR A 23 -9.55 -4.06 0.34
N ILE A 24 -8.53 -3.21 0.53
CA ILE A 24 -7.34 -3.21 -0.31
C ILE A 24 -6.57 -4.54 -0.15
N ILE A 25 -6.32 -5.00 1.08
CA ILE A 25 -5.66 -6.29 1.33
C ILE A 25 -6.45 -7.43 0.67
N LEU A 26 -7.78 -7.42 0.73
CA LEU A 26 -8.62 -8.42 0.06
C LEU A 26 -8.46 -8.39 -1.46
N ILE A 27 -8.43 -7.20 -2.08
CA ILE A 27 -8.14 -7.05 -3.52
C ILE A 27 -6.79 -7.68 -3.84
N GLU A 28 -5.78 -7.45 -3.00
CA GLU A 28 -4.46 -8.02 -3.24
C GLU A 28 -4.41 -9.53 -3.07
N CYS A 29 -5.09 -10.07 -2.05
CA CYS A 29 -5.19 -11.50 -1.81
C CYS A 29 -5.88 -12.22 -2.97
N LEU A 30 -6.98 -11.67 -3.45
CA LEU A 30 -7.73 -12.20 -4.60
C LEU A 30 -6.95 -12.04 -5.90
N GLY A 31 -6.33 -10.88 -6.12
CA GLY A 31 -5.52 -10.58 -7.29
C GLY A 31 -4.31 -11.50 -7.41
N LEU A 32 -3.55 -11.65 -6.32
CA LEU A 32 -2.38 -12.54 -6.28
C LEU A 32 -2.79 -14.00 -6.50
N SER A 33 -3.87 -14.45 -5.86
CA SER A 33 -4.41 -15.81 -6.05
C SER A 33 -4.82 -16.06 -7.50
N TYR A 34 -5.64 -15.16 -8.07
CA TYR A 34 -6.19 -15.33 -9.41
C TYR A 34 -5.13 -15.24 -10.50
N LEU A 35 -4.20 -14.30 -10.40
CA LEU A 35 -3.17 -14.11 -11.43
C LEU A 35 -2.14 -15.24 -11.45
N LEU A 36 -1.78 -15.80 -10.27
CA LEU A 36 -0.85 -16.93 -10.19
C LEU A 36 -1.49 -18.29 -10.51
N THR A 37 -2.75 -18.51 -10.10
CA THR A 37 -3.37 -19.86 -10.13
C THR A 37 -4.60 -19.99 -11.01
N LYS A 38 -5.12 -18.87 -11.53
CA LYS A 38 -6.43 -18.78 -12.21
C LYS A 38 -7.62 -19.17 -11.33
N LYS A 39 -7.44 -19.20 -10.00
CA LYS A 39 -8.50 -19.41 -9.00
C LYS A 39 -8.60 -18.18 -8.11
N TRP A 40 -9.82 -17.75 -7.82
CA TRP A 40 -10.08 -16.61 -6.92
C TRP A 40 -9.54 -16.83 -5.51
N TYR A 41 -9.44 -18.09 -5.07
CA TYR A 41 -8.87 -18.45 -3.79
C TYR A 41 -7.84 -19.57 -3.96
N ASP A 42 -6.57 -19.23 -3.72
CA ASP A 42 -5.51 -20.19 -3.47
C ASP A 42 -4.96 -19.93 -2.06
N GLY A 43 -5.08 -20.90 -1.16
CA GLY A 43 -4.79 -20.69 0.26
C GLY A 43 -3.33 -20.28 0.53
N LYS A 44 -2.38 -20.62 -0.35
CA LYS A 44 -0.97 -20.25 -0.18
C LYS A 44 -0.71 -18.85 -0.68
N ALA A 45 -1.19 -18.50 -1.88
CA ALA A 45 -1.11 -17.14 -2.42
C ALA A 45 -1.86 -16.14 -1.52
N PHE A 46 -3.06 -16.47 -1.07
CA PHE A 46 -3.86 -15.63 -0.18
C PHE A 46 -3.14 -15.35 1.14
N LYS A 47 -2.63 -16.38 1.83
CA LYS A 47 -1.86 -16.21 3.07
C LYS A 47 -0.57 -15.42 2.85
N THR A 48 0.07 -15.62 1.70
CA THR A 48 1.28 -14.87 1.33
C THR A 48 0.98 -13.38 1.18
N ALA A 49 -0.10 -13.01 0.48
CA ALA A 49 -0.53 -11.63 0.34
C ALA A 49 -0.83 -10.98 1.70
N ILE A 50 -1.60 -11.66 2.57
CA ILE A 50 -1.84 -11.15 3.94
C ILE A 50 -0.52 -10.87 4.66
N PHE A 51 0.41 -11.82 4.60
CA PHE A 51 1.69 -11.71 5.30
C PHE A 51 2.60 -10.62 4.71
N SER A 52 2.65 -10.49 3.39
CA SER A 52 3.43 -9.43 2.71
C SER A 52 2.90 -8.05 3.05
N ASN A 53 1.58 -7.89 3.05
CA ASN A 53 0.89 -6.66 3.42
C ASN A 53 1.15 -6.28 4.88
N LEU A 54 1.08 -7.26 5.79
CA LEU A 54 1.38 -7.05 7.20
C LEU A 54 2.83 -6.61 7.41
N ILE A 55 3.79 -7.28 6.76
CA ILE A 55 5.21 -6.88 6.83
C ILE A 55 5.39 -5.48 6.26
N SER A 56 4.84 -5.20 5.09
CA SER A 56 4.89 -3.89 4.43
C SER A 56 4.35 -2.78 5.33
N GLY A 57 3.18 -3.00 5.95
CA GLY A 57 2.58 -2.09 6.91
C GLY A 57 3.44 -1.85 8.14
N ILE A 58 3.96 -2.90 8.78
CA ILE A 58 4.86 -2.79 9.94
C ILE A 58 6.13 -2.02 9.58
N PHE A 59 6.77 -2.36 8.47
CA PHE A 59 7.97 -1.65 7.99
C PHE A 59 7.68 -0.18 7.72
N GLY A 60 6.53 0.13 7.11
CA GLY A 60 6.08 1.50 6.91
C GLY A 60 5.97 2.30 8.20
N ILE A 61 5.32 1.72 9.22
CA ILE A 61 5.17 2.33 10.55
C ILE A 61 6.53 2.56 11.21
N VAL A 62 7.36 1.52 11.29
CA VAL A 62 8.66 1.59 11.96
C VAL A 62 9.60 2.58 11.27
N THR A 63 9.71 2.49 9.94
CA THR A 63 10.57 3.39 9.15
C THR A 63 10.12 4.84 9.30
N SER A 64 8.80 5.06 9.29
CA SER A 64 8.24 6.38 9.52
C SER A 64 8.59 6.96 10.88
N MET A 65 8.41 6.17 11.94
CA MET A 65 8.72 6.61 13.31
C MET A 65 10.20 7.01 13.44
N ILE A 66 11.11 6.24 12.83
CA ILE A 66 12.55 6.49 12.87
C ILE A 66 12.91 7.77 12.12
N LEU A 67 12.41 7.95 10.90
CA LEU A 67 12.87 9.02 10.01
C LEU A 67 12.21 10.38 10.31
N ASN A 68 10.95 10.38 10.69
CA ASN A 68 10.15 11.61 10.78
C ASN A 68 9.59 11.87 12.20
N GLY A 69 9.94 11.03 13.19
CA GLY A 69 9.44 11.17 14.57
C GLY A 69 7.93 10.95 14.71
N GLY A 70 7.29 10.35 13.70
CA GLY A 70 5.84 10.14 13.65
C GLY A 70 5.43 9.16 12.54
N TRP A 71 4.13 9.01 12.28
CA TRP A 71 3.53 8.00 11.38
C TRP A 71 3.38 8.46 9.91
N TRP A 72 4.13 9.47 9.53
CA TRP A 72 4.03 10.20 8.27
C TRP A 72 4.35 9.41 6.99
N LEU A 73 5.10 8.34 7.10
CA LEU A 73 5.64 7.49 6.03
C LEU A 73 4.97 6.11 5.98
N VAL A 74 3.82 5.93 6.64
CA VAL A 74 3.08 4.69 6.51
C VAL A 74 2.47 4.64 5.13
N VAL A 75 2.90 3.61 4.41
CA VAL A 75 3.06 3.58 2.96
C VAL A 75 1.73 3.50 2.20
N TRP A 76 0.63 3.25 2.94
CA TRP A 76 -0.66 2.90 2.39
C TRP A 76 -1.61 4.10 2.19
N PHE A 77 -1.37 5.25 2.83
CA PHE A 77 -2.37 6.33 2.85
C PHE A 77 -1.82 7.70 3.34
N PRO A 78 -1.24 8.58 2.51
CA PRO A 78 -1.08 9.97 2.94
C PRO A 78 -2.44 10.66 2.93
N TRP A 79 -3.16 10.63 4.05
CA TRP A 79 -4.36 11.47 4.18
C TRP A 79 -3.94 12.91 4.45
N VAL A 80 -4.27 13.78 3.51
CA VAL A 80 -4.02 15.21 3.59
C VAL A 80 -5.29 15.94 3.19
N SER A 81 -5.69 16.90 4.00
CA SER A 81 -6.84 17.76 3.71
C SER A 81 -6.51 18.77 2.60
N ASP A 82 -7.53 19.29 1.93
CA ASP A 82 -7.39 20.35 0.90
C ASP A 82 -6.59 21.56 1.38
N ASN A 83 -6.69 21.88 2.66
CA ASN A 83 -5.93 22.97 3.27
C ASN A 83 -4.41 22.72 3.24
N GLU A 84 -3.99 21.45 3.19
CA GLU A 84 -2.60 21.02 3.22
C GLU A 84 -2.05 20.81 1.81
N VAL A 85 -2.88 20.30 0.89
CA VAL A 85 -2.47 20.02 -0.50
C VAL A 85 -2.82 21.17 -1.46
N SER A 86 -3.34 22.28 -0.95
CA SER A 86 -3.81 23.39 -1.80
C SER A 86 -2.72 23.89 -2.76
N GLY A 87 -3.12 24.02 -4.03
CA GLY A 87 -2.28 24.50 -5.11
C GLY A 87 -1.28 23.47 -5.67
N THR A 88 -0.64 23.85 -6.78
CA THR A 88 0.22 22.95 -7.57
C THR A 88 1.44 22.42 -6.81
N LYS A 89 1.94 23.17 -5.82
CA LYS A 89 3.11 22.75 -5.01
C LYS A 89 2.76 21.69 -3.98
N GLY A 90 1.62 21.80 -3.29
CA GLY A 90 1.17 20.81 -2.32
C GLY A 90 0.93 19.47 -2.99
N PHE A 91 0.19 19.49 -4.11
CA PHE A 91 -0.09 18.30 -4.91
C PHE A 91 1.17 17.63 -5.45
N LYS A 92 2.16 18.40 -5.91
CA LYS A 92 3.44 17.87 -6.37
C LYS A 92 4.16 17.07 -5.28
N TRP A 93 4.21 17.58 -4.04
CA TRP A 93 4.88 16.88 -2.94
C TRP A 93 4.12 15.65 -2.49
N LEU A 94 2.78 15.70 -2.48
CA LEU A 94 1.95 14.52 -2.22
C LEU A 94 2.21 13.42 -3.26
N ALA A 95 2.25 13.77 -4.54
CA ALA A 95 2.52 12.82 -5.62
C ALA A 95 3.91 12.18 -5.49
N ILE A 96 4.94 12.96 -5.16
CA ILE A 96 6.30 12.45 -4.92
C ILE A 96 6.32 11.48 -3.74
N PHE A 97 5.70 11.86 -2.63
CA PHE A 97 5.60 11.02 -1.45
C PHE A 97 4.90 9.69 -1.78
N TYR A 98 3.77 9.75 -2.48
CA TYR A 98 2.99 8.57 -2.85
C TYR A 98 3.75 7.64 -3.81
N ALA A 99 4.51 8.21 -4.75
CA ALA A 99 5.38 7.44 -5.64
C ALA A 99 6.51 6.72 -4.89
N ILE A 100 7.15 7.40 -3.93
CA ILE A 100 8.19 6.78 -3.08
C ILE A 100 7.57 5.65 -2.27
N ALA A 101 6.40 5.89 -1.67
CA ALA A 101 5.68 4.91 -0.90
C ALA A 101 5.37 3.65 -1.74
N PHE A 102 4.79 3.83 -2.92
CA PHE A 102 4.53 2.73 -3.86
C PHE A 102 5.77 1.91 -4.19
N VAL A 103 6.90 2.56 -4.48
CA VAL A 103 8.17 1.86 -4.78
C VAL A 103 8.64 1.04 -3.58
N LEU A 104 8.56 1.58 -2.37
CA LEU A 104 8.94 0.85 -1.15
C LEU A 104 8.04 -0.36 -0.90
N THR A 105 6.71 -0.21 -1.06
CA THR A 105 5.76 -1.34 -0.99
C THR A 105 6.16 -2.43 -1.97
N LEU A 106 6.39 -2.06 -3.24
CA LEU A 106 6.75 -3.00 -4.28
C LEU A 106 8.03 -3.78 -3.96
N LEU A 107 9.03 -3.11 -3.38
CA LEU A 107 10.29 -3.75 -3.00
C LEU A 107 10.10 -4.71 -1.83
N ILE A 108 9.37 -4.31 -0.79
CA ILE A 108 9.14 -5.13 0.41
C ILE A 108 8.26 -6.32 0.06
N GLU A 109 7.09 -6.08 -0.54
CA GLU A 109 6.14 -7.13 -0.89
C GLU A 109 6.68 -8.03 -2.00
N GLY A 110 7.35 -7.47 -3.00
CA GLY A 110 8.02 -8.25 -4.04
C GLY A 110 9.06 -9.21 -3.47
N LEU A 111 9.83 -8.76 -2.47
CA LEU A 111 10.79 -9.62 -1.77
C LEU A 111 10.09 -10.70 -0.94
N VAL A 112 9.09 -10.33 -0.13
CA VAL A 112 8.35 -11.29 0.72
C VAL A 112 7.63 -12.35 -0.13
N ASN A 113 6.87 -11.91 -1.15
CA ASN A 113 6.15 -12.79 -2.06
C ASN A 113 7.12 -13.73 -2.79
N TYR A 114 8.25 -13.21 -3.28
CA TYR A 114 9.28 -14.05 -3.89
C TYR A 114 9.81 -15.10 -2.92
N LEU A 115 10.18 -14.71 -1.69
CA LEU A 115 10.71 -15.65 -0.70
C LEU A 115 9.72 -16.76 -0.34
N MET A 116 8.42 -16.44 -0.27
CA MET A 116 7.37 -17.40 0.09
C MET A 116 6.93 -18.30 -1.07
N LEU A 117 6.95 -17.80 -2.31
CA LEU A 117 6.37 -18.46 -3.48
C LEU A 117 7.40 -19.01 -4.48
N LYS A 118 8.70 -18.72 -4.30
CA LYS A 118 9.77 -19.17 -5.22
C LYS A 118 9.87 -20.67 -5.45
N LYS A 119 9.28 -21.49 -4.56
CA LYS A 119 9.27 -22.96 -4.70
C LYS A 119 8.18 -23.45 -5.66
N ASP A 120 7.14 -22.64 -5.90
CA ASP A 120 5.93 -23.05 -6.60
C ASP A 120 5.75 -22.30 -7.93
N TYR A 121 6.29 -21.09 -8.05
CA TYR A 121 6.14 -20.23 -9.24
C TYR A 121 7.47 -19.67 -9.73
N LYS A 122 7.52 -19.32 -11.01
CA LYS A 122 8.71 -18.70 -11.61
C LYS A 122 8.87 -17.26 -11.08
N LYS A 123 10.11 -16.85 -10.78
CA LYS A 123 10.45 -15.48 -10.36
C LYS A 123 9.74 -14.37 -11.16
N PRO A 124 9.77 -14.34 -12.52
CA PRO A 124 9.10 -13.28 -13.27
C PRO A 124 7.58 -13.27 -13.07
N GLN A 125 6.95 -14.43 -12.87
CA GLN A 125 5.51 -14.51 -12.61
C GLN A 125 5.15 -13.89 -11.25
N ILE A 126 5.94 -14.17 -10.22
CA ILE A 126 5.71 -13.62 -8.87
C ILE A 126 5.88 -12.10 -8.87
N LEU A 127 6.98 -11.60 -9.45
CA LEU A 127 7.27 -10.17 -9.47
C LEU A 127 6.28 -9.38 -10.33
N LEU A 128 5.95 -9.89 -11.52
CA LEU A 128 4.98 -9.24 -12.41
C LEU A 128 3.58 -9.24 -11.76
N THR A 129 3.19 -10.33 -11.12
CA THR A 129 1.90 -10.40 -10.43
C THR A 129 1.86 -9.42 -9.26
N THR A 130 2.91 -9.38 -8.43
CA THR A 130 3.00 -8.44 -7.31
C THR A 130 2.88 -7.00 -7.80
N LEU A 131 3.57 -6.65 -8.89
CA LEU A 131 3.47 -5.33 -9.53
C LEU A 131 2.06 -5.01 -10.00
N ILE A 132 1.43 -5.90 -10.76
CA ILE A 132 0.07 -5.67 -11.29
C ILE A 132 -0.92 -5.47 -10.14
N VAL A 133 -0.85 -6.33 -9.14
CA VAL A 133 -1.74 -6.29 -7.97
C VAL A 133 -1.55 -4.98 -7.20
N ASN A 134 -0.31 -4.60 -6.93
CA ASN A 134 0.02 -3.34 -6.26
C ASN A 134 -0.43 -2.10 -7.07
N ILE A 135 -0.30 -2.12 -8.39
CA ILE A 135 -0.83 -1.03 -9.24
C ILE A 135 -2.34 -0.94 -9.10
N ILE A 136 -3.06 -2.07 -9.16
CA ILE A 136 -4.52 -2.09 -9.04
C ILE A 136 -4.95 -1.57 -7.67
N SER A 137 -4.36 -2.07 -6.59
CA SER A 137 -4.68 -1.64 -5.23
C SER A 137 -4.37 -0.15 -5.03
N TYR A 138 -3.22 0.34 -5.50
CA TYR A 138 -2.86 1.75 -5.40
C TYR A 138 -3.78 2.65 -6.22
N VAL A 139 -4.20 2.25 -7.42
CA VAL A 139 -5.12 3.05 -8.26
C VAL A 139 -6.49 3.13 -7.57
N ILE A 140 -7.04 2.00 -7.13
CA ILE A 140 -8.32 1.96 -6.41
C ILE A 140 -8.21 2.78 -5.11
N GLY A 141 -7.12 2.60 -4.37
CA GLY A 141 -6.85 3.34 -3.14
C GLY A 141 -6.77 4.85 -3.36
N SER A 142 -6.07 5.28 -4.40
CA SER A 142 -5.96 6.70 -4.79
C SER A 142 -7.33 7.30 -5.13
N LEU A 143 -8.16 6.58 -5.88
CA LEU A 143 -9.49 7.05 -6.26
C LEU A 143 -10.41 7.18 -5.05
N ALA A 144 -10.39 6.19 -4.15
CA ALA A 144 -11.15 6.26 -2.90
C ALA A 144 -10.68 7.44 -2.03
N MET A 145 -9.36 7.61 -1.87
CA MET A 145 -8.79 8.76 -1.15
C MET A 145 -9.26 10.09 -1.72
N TYR A 146 -9.18 10.24 -3.04
CA TYR A 146 -9.61 11.46 -3.72
C TYR A 146 -11.07 11.77 -3.41
N SER A 147 -11.96 10.78 -3.50
CA SER A 147 -13.40 10.96 -3.22
C SER A 147 -13.75 11.29 -1.77
N TYR A 148 -12.86 11.03 -0.83
CA TYR A 148 -13.06 11.36 0.58
C TYR A 148 -12.40 12.69 0.97
N SER A 149 -11.38 13.12 0.22
CA SER A 149 -10.62 14.34 0.50
C SER A 149 -11.19 15.58 -0.22
N PHE A 150 -11.83 15.39 -1.38
CA PHE A 150 -12.42 16.40 -2.26
C PHE A 150 -13.88 16.05 -2.60
#